data_AF-A0A3M1H687-F1
#
_entry.id   AF-A0A3M1H687-F1
#
_cell.length_a   1.000
_cell.length_b   1.000
_cell.length_c   1.000
_cell.angle_alpha   90.00
_cell.angle_beta   90.00
_cell.angle_gamma   90.00
#
_symmetry.space_group_name_H-M   'P 1'
#
loop_
_entity.id
_entity.type
_entity.pdbx_description
1 polymer ?
#
loop_
_entity_poly.entity_id
_entity_poly.type
_entity_poly.pdbx_seq_one_letter_code
_entity_poly.pdbx_strand_id
1 'polypeptide(L)'
;KEPGYGTFVYYSIVSFTTIGYGDIAPVSTAARMVTGFSSMLGMIINVVFISILLIFVSSSQGSQIKKEEARIEKIAEEEEKELELLKGKNAKDSRIHSLFEELRKL
;
A
#
# COMPACT_ATOMS: atom_id res chain seq x y z
N LYS A 1 -24.03 17.87 -37.87
CA LYS A 1 -22.55 17.87 -37.73
C LYS A 1 -22.13 16.41 -37.69
N GLU A 2 -21.33 15.97 -38.65
CA GLU A 2 -20.80 14.61 -38.60
C GLU A 2 -19.84 14.47 -37.39
N PRO A 3 -19.83 13.30 -36.73
CA PRO A 3 -18.90 13.06 -35.64
C PRO A 3 -17.47 13.18 -36.16
N GLY A 4 -16.73 14.17 -35.65
CA GLY A 4 -15.30 14.30 -35.95
C GLY A 4 -14.48 13.19 -35.28
N TYR A 5 -13.24 12.99 -35.74
CA TYR A 5 -12.33 11.96 -35.22
C TYR A 5 -12.21 11.96 -33.68
N GLY A 6 -12.16 13.14 -33.06
CA GLY A 6 -12.10 13.27 -31.59
C GLY A 6 -13.28 12.61 -30.86
N THR A 7 -14.46 12.56 -31.47
CA THR A 7 -15.67 11.90 -30.93
C THR A 7 -15.46 10.40 -30.82
N PHE A 8 -14.84 9.78 -31.84
CA PHE A 8 -14.56 8.35 -31.88
C PHE A 8 -13.40 7.96 -30.95
N VAL A 9 -12.38 8.82 -30.83
CA VAL A 9 -11.29 8.62 -29.86
C VAL A 9 -11.80 8.72 -28.44
N TYR A 10 -12.61 9.74 -28.13
CA TYR A 10 -13.27 9.87 -26.84
C TYR A 10 -14.10 8.62 -26.52
N TYR A 11 -15.01 8.24 -27.41
CA TYR A 11 -15.85 7.04 -27.24
C TYR A 11 -15.01 5.78 -27.01
N SER A 12 -13.94 5.59 -27.80
CA SER A 12 -13.00 4.48 -27.62
C SER A 12 -12.37 4.50 -26.23
N ILE A 13 -11.92 5.65 -25.73
CA ILE A 13 -11.29 5.77 -24.41
C ILE A 13 -12.30 5.48 -23.29
N VAL A 14 -13.51 6.05 -23.32
CA VAL A 14 -14.50 5.83 -22.25
C VAL A 14 -15.07 4.42 -22.26
N SER A 15 -15.21 3.78 -23.43
CA SER A 15 -15.56 2.36 -23.52
C SER A 15 -14.41 1.47 -23.06
N PHE A 16 -13.18 1.77 -23.48
CA PHE A 16 -11.99 0.99 -23.12
C PHE A 16 -11.72 1.05 -21.62
N THR A 17 -11.82 2.22 -21.00
CA THR A 17 -11.69 2.42 -19.54
C THR A 17 -12.92 1.97 -18.75
N THR A 18 -13.94 1.42 -19.41
CA THR A 18 -15.21 0.96 -18.82
C THR A 18 -16.00 2.05 -18.09
N ILE A 19 -15.69 3.33 -18.34
CA ILE A 19 -16.44 4.48 -17.80
C ILE A 19 -17.85 4.54 -18.41
N GLY A 20 -17.92 4.41 -19.74
CA GLY A 20 -19.18 4.23 -20.47
C GLY A 20 -20.27 5.26 -20.18
N TYR A 21 -19.97 6.57 -20.28
CA TYR A 21 -20.95 7.64 -20.00
C TYR A 21 -22.27 7.54 -20.80
N GLY A 22 -22.25 6.88 -21.97
CA GLY A 22 -23.44 6.63 -22.79
C GLY A 22 -23.94 7.85 -23.56
N ASP A 23 -23.17 8.93 -23.57
CA ASP A 23 -23.38 10.13 -24.37
C ASP A 23 -23.18 9.88 -25.87
N ILE A 24 -22.28 8.97 -26.22
CA ILE A 24 -22.08 8.45 -27.57
C ILE A 24 -22.31 6.93 -27.53
N ALA A 25 -23.16 6.44 -28.43
CA ALA A 25 -23.52 5.03 -28.51
C ALA A 25 -23.47 4.53 -29.95
N PRO A 26 -23.04 3.27 -30.17
CA PRO A 26 -22.99 2.67 -31.49
C PRO A 26 -24.43 2.35 -31.95
N VAL A 27 -24.85 2.98 -33.04
CA VAL A 27 -26.21 2.80 -33.57
C VAL A 27 -26.31 1.53 -34.40
N SER A 28 -25.28 1.20 -35.19
CA SER A 28 -25.29 0.03 -36.06
C SER A 28 -25.01 -1.27 -35.31
N THR A 29 -25.63 -2.36 -35.76
CA THR A 29 -25.44 -3.71 -35.18
C THR A 29 -23.97 -4.13 -35.20
N ALA A 30 -23.26 -3.85 -36.29
CA ALA A 30 -21.84 -4.14 -36.41
C ALA A 30 -21.00 -3.35 -35.39
N ALA A 31 -21.27 -2.04 -35.21
CA ALA A 31 -20.53 -1.23 -34.25
C ALA A 31 -20.79 -1.66 -32.79
N ARG A 32 -22.02 -2.12 -32.47
CA ARG A 32 -22.35 -2.71 -31.16
C ARG A 32 -21.55 -3.98 -30.88
N MET A 33 -21.48 -4.89 -31.86
CA MET A 33 -20.71 -6.13 -31.73
C MET A 33 -19.21 -5.86 -31.55
N VAL A 34 -18.64 -4.99 -32.38
CA VAL A 34 -17.22 -4.61 -32.27
C VAL A 34 -16.93 -3.93 -30.94
N THR A 35 -17.76 -2.97 -30.51
CA THR A 35 -17.60 -2.32 -29.20
C THR A 35 -17.66 -3.34 -28.06
N GLY A 36 -18.65 -4.24 -28.08
CA GLY A 36 -18.80 -5.26 -27.03
C GLY A 36 -17.56 -6.15 -26.92
N PHE A 37 -17.06 -6.62 -28.07
CA PHE A 37 -15.85 -7.44 -28.11
C PHE A 37 -14.60 -6.67 -27.68
N SER A 38 -14.42 -5.44 -28.17
CA SER A 38 -13.33 -4.55 -27.76
C SER A 38 -13.37 -4.21 -26.27
N SER A 39 -14.55 -4.09 -25.67
CA SER A 39 -14.71 -3.83 -24.23
C SER A 39 -14.31 -5.04 -23.38
N MET A 40 -14.66 -6.25 -23.81
CA MET A 40 -14.21 -7.49 -23.15
C MET A 40 -12.69 -7.64 -23.19
N LEU A 41 -12.07 -7.40 -24.35
CA LEU A 41 -10.61 -7.41 -24.47
C LEU A 41 -9.94 -6.28 -23.69
N GLY A 42 -10.54 -5.09 -23.71
CA GLY A 42 -10.07 -3.92 -22.97
C GLY A 42 -10.01 -4.17 -21.46
N MET A 43 -10.96 -4.92 -20.91
CA MET A 43 -10.96 -5.26 -19.49
C MET A 43 -9.72 -6.08 -19.07
N ILE A 44 -9.32 -7.07 -19.88
CA ILE A 44 -8.11 -7.88 -19.62
C ILE A 44 -6.87 -6.98 -19.66
N ILE A 45 -6.78 -6.12 -20.67
CA ILE A 45 -5.63 -5.20 -20.84
C ILE A 45 -5.58 -4.17 -19.71
N ASN A 46 -6.73 -3.64 -19.26
CA ASN A 46 -6.81 -2.68 -18.17
C ASN A 46 -6.27 -3.24 -16.85
N VAL A 47 -6.60 -4.49 -16.51
CA VAL A 47 -6.12 -5.12 -15.27
C VAL A 47 -4.60 -5.21 -15.26
N VAL A 48 -4.00 -5.64 -16.38
CA VAL A 48 -2.54 -5.70 -16.54
C VAL A 48 -1.94 -4.29 -16.50
N PHE A 49 -2.55 -3.32 -17.17
CA PHE A 49 -2.11 -1.93 -17.19
C PHE A 49 -2.08 -1.32 -15.78
N ILE A 50 -3.17 -1.47 -15.02
CA ILE A 50 -3.25 -1.01 -13.62
C ILE A 50 -2.20 -1.73 -12.77
N SER A 51 -2.00 -3.03 -12.95
CA SER A 51 -1.00 -3.79 -12.19
C SER A 51 0.42 -3.27 -12.42
N ILE A 52 0.79 -2.98 -13.67
CA ILE A 52 2.09 -2.40 -14.01
C ILE A 52 2.24 -1.00 -13.41
N LEU A 53 1.19 -0.17 -13.49
CA LEU A 53 1.20 1.15 -12.88
C LEU A 53 1.36 1.08 -11.36
N LEU A 54 0.66 0.16 -10.69
CA LEU A 54 0.79 -0.06 -9.25
C LEU A 54 2.21 -0.51 -8.86
N ILE A 55 2.82 -1.41 -9.64
CA ILE A 55 4.21 -1.83 -9.43
C ILE A 55 5.17 -0.65 -9.62
N PHE A 56 4.96 0.19 -10.63
CA PHE A 56 5.76 1.39 -10.85
C PHE A 56 5.64 2.40 -9.72
N VAL A 57 4.43 2.64 -9.21
CA VAL A 57 4.21 3.51 -8.06
C VAL A 57 4.77 2.89 -6.77
N SER A 58 4.64 1.58 -6.60
CA SER A 58 5.12 0.87 -5.41
C SER A 58 6.63 0.71 -5.40
N SER A 59 7.30 0.58 -6.55
CA SER A 59 8.77 0.57 -6.61
C SER A 59 9.37 1.91 -6.18
N SER A 60 8.61 3.01 -6.31
CA SER A 60 8.94 4.30 -5.72
C SER A 60 8.76 4.32 -4.19
N GLN A 61 7.74 3.63 -3.65
CA GLN A 61 7.39 3.66 -2.22
C GLN A 61 7.98 2.54 -1.34
N GLY A 62 8.37 1.40 -1.91
CA GLY A 62 8.89 0.25 -1.15
C GLY A 62 10.18 0.55 -0.37
N SER A 63 10.88 1.63 -0.75
CA SER A 63 12.04 2.15 -0.02
C SER A 63 11.68 2.80 1.32
N GLN A 64 10.44 3.26 1.50
CA GLN A 64 9.98 3.93 2.72
C GLN A 64 9.40 2.93 3.73
N ILE A 65 8.68 1.91 3.27
CA ILE A 65 8.10 0.87 4.14
C ILE A 65 9.22 0.08 4.84
N LYS A 66 10.25 -0.35 4.09
CA LYS A 66 11.41 -1.06 4.67
C LYS A 66 12.22 -0.22 5.66
N LYS A 67 12.27 1.09 5.48
CA LYS A 67 12.96 2.00 6.42
C LYS A 67 12.19 2.14 7.73
N GLU A 68 10.87 2.12 7.66
CA GLU A 68 10.02 2.24 8.84
C GLU A 68 10.02 0.96 9.67
N GLU A 69 9.95 -0.21 9.02
CA GLU A 69 10.11 -1.51 9.70
C GLU A 69 11.45 -1.60 10.44
N ALA A 70 12.55 -1.22 9.79
CA ALA A 70 13.88 -1.21 10.41
C ALA A 70 14.04 -0.17 11.53
N ARG A 71 13.21 0.88 11.58
CA ARG A 71 13.20 1.85 12.69
C ARG A 71 12.47 1.29 13.91
N ILE A 72 11.33 0.64 13.69
CA ILE A 72 10.53 0.02 14.75
C ILE A 72 11.33 -1.08 15.43
N GLU A 73 12.04 -1.91 14.67
CA GLU A 73 12.90 -2.98 15.22
C GLU A 73 14.02 -2.42 16.12
N LYS A 74 14.67 -1.32 15.71
CA LYS A 74 15.70 -0.67 16.53
C LYS A 74 15.17 -0.09 17.83
N ILE A 75 13.98 0.52 17.80
CA ILE A 75 13.34 1.06 19.01
C ILE A 75 12.98 -0.08 19.96
N ALA A 76 12.47 -1.20 19.44
CA ALA A 76 12.17 -2.37 20.27
C ALA A 76 13.42 -2.96 20.94
N GLU A 77 14.55 -3.04 20.22
CA GLU A 77 15.83 -3.48 20.80
C GLU A 77 16.38 -2.51 21.87
N GLU A 78 16.20 -1.20 21.68
CA GLU A 78 16.59 -0.18 22.67
C GLU A 78 15.75 -0.29 23.94
N GLU A 79 14.42 -0.44 23.82
CA GLU A 79 13.52 -0.63 24.96
C GLU A 79 13.84 -1.92 25.73
N GLU A 80 14.15 -3.03 25.05
CA GLU A 80 14.50 -4.29 25.70
C GLU A 80 15.79 -4.15 26.53
N LYS A 81 16.83 -3.52 25.97
CA LYS A 81 18.09 -3.25 26.69
C LYS A 81 17.90 -2.34 27.89
N GLU A 82 17.05 -1.32 27.78
CA GLU A 82 16.74 -0.42 28.90
C GLU A 82 16.02 -1.16 30.03
N LEU A 83 15.06 -2.03 29.69
CA LEU A 83 14.35 -2.87 30.66
C LEU A 83 15.29 -3.87 31.38
N GLU A 84 16.25 -4.46 30.67
CA GLU A 84 17.25 -5.34 31.30
C GLU A 84 18.15 -4.58 32.27
N LEU A 85 18.59 -3.37 31.92
CA LEU A 85 19.38 -2.51 32.80
C LEU A 85 18.61 -2.10 34.05
N LEU A 86 17.32 -1.79 33.92
CA LEU A 86 16.45 -1.44 35.04
C LEU A 86 16.22 -2.62 35.97
N LYS A 87 16.00 -3.83 35.43
CA LYS A 87 15.91 -5.06 36.24
C LYS A 87 17.21 -5.34 36.98
N GLY A 88 18.36 -5.18 36.32
CA GLY A 88 19.67 -5.35 36.92
C GLY A 88 19.94 -4.37 38.07
N LYS A 89 19.56 -3.09 37.91
CA LYS A 89 19.65 -2.08 38.97
C LYS A 89 18.72 -2.38 40.14
N ASN A 90 17.44 -2.63 39.89
CA ASN A 90 16.47 -2.94 40.95
C ASN A 90 16.84 -4.20 41.75
N ALA A 91 17.34 -5.26 41.09
CA ALA A 91 17.79 -6.47 41.77
C ALA A 91 19.00 -6.20 42.67
N LYS A 92 19.91 -5.31 42.25
CA LYS A 92 21.08 -4.90 43.02
C LYS A 92 20.70 -4.01 44.21
N ASP A 93 19.82 -3.04 44.01
CA ASP A 93 19.34 -2.14 45.06
C ASP A 93 18.52 -2.90 46.11
N SER A 94 17.72 -3.89 45.70
CA SER A 94 17.00 -4.76 46.63
C SER A 94 17.93 -5.58 47.54
N ARG A 95 19.06 -6.07 47.02
CA ARG A 95 20.08 -6.78 47.82
C ARG A 95 20.80 -5.84 48.78
N ILE A 96 21.09 -4.61 48.36
CA ILE A 96 21.68 -3.61 49.24
C ILE A 96 20.70 -3.30 50.38
N HIS A 97 19.41 -3.17 50.09
CA HIS A 97 18.39 -2.88 51.08
C HIS A 97 18.20 -3.99 52.11
N SER A 98 18.33 -5.27 51.72
CA SER A 98 18.29 -6.40 52.65
C SER A 98 19.54 -6.48 53.52
N LEU A 99 20.73 -6.22 52.97
CA LEU A 99 21.99 -6.17 53.73
C LEU A 99 21.97 -5.05 54.77
N PHE A 100 21.43 -3.88 54.42
CA PHE A 100 21.22 -2.79 55.38
C PHE A 100 20.23 -3.16 56.49
N GLU A 101 19.19 -3.94 56.18
CA GLU A 101 18.22 -4.38 57.17
C GLU A 101 18.81 -5.42 58.15
N GLU A 102 19.65 -6.33 57.65
CA GLU A 102 20.41 -7.28 58.48
C GLU A 102 21.39 -6.57 59.41
N LEU A 103 22.17 -5.61 58.90
CA LEU A 103 23.11 -4.81 59.71
C LEU A 103 22.43 -3.99 60.81
N ARG A 104 21.19 -3.53 60.58
CA ARG A 104 20.42 -2.75 61.56
C ARG A 104 19.84 -3.61 62.70
N LYS A 105 19.74 -4.93 62.49
CA LYS A 105 19.22 -5.89 63.49
C LYS A 105 20.31 -6.42 64.43
N LEU A 106 21.58 -6.11 64.18
CA LEU A 106 22.74 -6.34 65.06
C LEU A 106 22.93 -5.16 66.03
#